data_AF-A0A9P7JRA9-F1
#
_entry.id   AF-A0A9P7JRA9-F1
#
_cell.length_a   1.000
_cell.length_b   1.000
_cell.length_c   1.000
_cell.angle_alpha   90.00
_cell.angle_beta   90.00
_cell.angle_gamma   90.00
#
_symmetry.space_group_name_H-M   'P 1'
#
loop_
_entity.id
_entity.type
_entity.pdbx_description
1 polymer ?
#
loop_
_entity_poly.entity_id
_entity_poly.type
_entity_poly.pdbx_seq_one_letter_code
_entity_poly.pdbx_strand_id
1 'polypeptide(L)'
;MTFVSDDPSWWPQIISNIFYSYWTAAAGVVVVYDWVLTLGQEIELIWRQRWSLMTVLYLIIRYIGIPYSVIYLLGTITDYALNGTNVALTAMLGVIMIARLYAMYQGSRTMLIFLVIMFLAVNIACGVISAIDLKYAVSEEMILSGIHVCGYGYGGNEQLLFSMVWILYTVWEVLALCCSVYIAVKHFREVRRLSPSTGSTIGDCFRVLIQSHVLYFASFVGVSCLQLANLSPEILNSVSIGAQLLQGVLQILLAVQMFVLGPRLILSVREYNAKLVADSDAETSMNSIVFQEHVHVSTSSTV
;
A
#
# COMPACT_ATOMS: atom_id res chain seq x y z
N MET A 1 -36.19 -15.22 0.30
CA MET A 1 -36.72 -16.41 1.03
C MET A 1 -35.50 -17.21 1.45
N THR A 2 -35.40 -17.70 2.69
CA THR A 2 -34.17 -18.43 3.11
C THR A 2 -34.07 -19.75 2.34
N PHE A 3 -33.02 -19.91 1.54
CA PHE A 3 -32.77 -21.14 0.79
C PHE A 3 -32.06 -22.15 1.70
N VAL A 4 -32.64 -23.33 1.92
CA VAL A 4 -32.04 -24.38 2.78
C VAL A 4 -31.74 -25.60 1.93
N SER A 5 -30.48 -26.06 1.93
CA SER A 5 -30.05 -27.24 1.17
C SER A 5 -29.00 -28.05 1.94
N ASP A 6 -29.27 -29.35 2.10
CA ASP A 6 -28.35 -30.31 2.71
C ASP A 6 -27.70 -31.23 1.66
N ASP A 7 -27.70 -30.81 0.38
CA ASP A 7 -27.14 -31.60 -0.72
C ASP A 7 -25.59 -31.63 -0.64
N PRO A 8 -24.96 -32.82 -0.62
CA PRO A 8 -23.50 -32.96 -0.68
C PRO A 8 -22.83 -32.28 -1.88
N SER A 9 -23.57 -31.96 -2.95
CA SER A 9 -23.07 -31.19 -4.10
C SER A 9 -22.47 -29.83 -3.71
N TRP A 10 -22.86 -29.27 -2.56
CA TRP A 10 -22.34 -28.00 -2.03
C TRP A 10 -21.02 -28.13 -1.26
N TRP A 11 -20.57 -29.34 -0.91
CA TRP A 11 -19.36 -29.53 -0.10
C TRP A 11 -18.09 -28.88 -0.69
N PRO A 12 -17.80 -28.94 -2.01
CA PRO A 12 -16.65 -28.26 -2.57
C PRO A 12 -16.66 -26.74 -2.32
N GLN A 13 -17.83 -26.11 -2.41
CA GLN A 13 -17.98 -24.67 -2.16
C GLN A 13 -17.78 -24.34 -0.68
N ILE A 14 -18.33 -25.17 0.22
CA ILE A 14 -18.16 -25.02 1.67
C ILE A 14 -16.68 -25.14 2.04
N ILE A 15 -15.98 -26.15 1.52
CA ILE A 15 -14.55 -26.35 1.75
C ILE A 15 -13.73 -25.16 1.23
N SER A 16 -14.07 -24.65 0.05
CA SER A 16 -13.42 -23.47 -0.54
C SER A 16 -13.59 -22.23 0.33
N ASN A 17 -14.80 -21.99 0.85
CA ASN A 17 -15.09 -20.88 1.76
C ASN A 17 -14.30 -20.99 3.07
N ILE A 18 -14.25 -22.18 3.67
CA ILE A 18 -13.46 -22.44 4.89
C ILE A 18 -11.97 -22.17 4.61
N PHE A 19 -11.46 -22.67 3.49
CA PHE A 19 -10.07 -22.46 3.07
C PHE A 19 -9.77 -20.96 2.95
N TYR A 20 -10.65 -20.20 2.28
CA TYR A 20 -10.52 -18.76 2.14
C TYR A 20 -10.49 -18.02 3.48
N SER A 21 -11.37 -18.38 4.42
CA SER A 21 -11.39 -17.80 5.77
C SER A 21 -10.06 -17.99 6.53
N TYR A 22 -9.39 -19.14 6.38
CA TYR A 22 -8.07 -19.34 6.98
C TYR A 22 -7.00 -18.42 6.39
N TRP A 23 -7.02 -18.18 5.08
CA TRP A 23 -6.10 -17.24 4.43
C TRP A 23 -6.36 -15.80 4.82
N THR A 24 -7.63 -15.41 4.96
CA THR A 24 -7.98 -14.11 5.53
C THR A 24 -7.42 -13.97 6.94
N ALA A 25 -7.55 -15.01 7.78
CA ALA A 25 -7.03 -14.97 9.14
C ALA A 25 -5.51 -14.79 9.15
N ALA A 26 -4.81 -15.54 8.29
CA ALA A 26 -3.38 -15.40 8.10
C ALA A 26 -2.99 -13.98 7.64
N ALA A 27 -3.72 -13.39 6.69
CA ALA A 27 -3.50 -12.02 6.24
C ALA A 27 -3.68 -11.01 7.39
N GLY A 28 -4.73 -11.16 8.20
CA GLY A 28 -4.96 -10.34 9.38
C GLY A 28 -3.84 -10.47 10.42
N VAL A 29 -3.34 -11.69 10.66
CA VAL A 29 -2.19 -11.93 11.54
C VAL A 29 -0.94 -11.23 11.01
N VAL A 30 -0.68 -11.24 9.70
CA VAL A 30 0.46 -10.51 9.11
C VAL A 30 0.36 -9.01 9.37
N VAL A 31 -0.83 -8.41 9.22
CA VAL A 31 -1.05 -6.98 9.47
C VAL A 31 -0.82 -6.64 10.95
N VAL A 32 -1.38 -7.44 11.86
CA VAL A 32 -1.21 -7.23 13.32
C VAL A 32 0.24 -7.46 13.74
N TYR A 33 0.89 -8.49 13.21
CA TYR A 33 2.29 -8.79 13.49
C TYR A 33 3.20 -7.64 13.05
N ASP A 34 2.97 -7.10 11.85
CA ASP A 34 3.70 -5.93 11.37
C ASP A 34 3.48 -4.70 12.26
N TRP A 35 2.24 -4.48 12.71
CA TRP A 35 1.89 -3.41 13.64
C TRP A 35 2.65 -3.51 14.96
N VAL A 36 2.68 -4.69 15.58
CA VAL A 36 3.42 -4.91 16.83
C VAL A 36 4.92 -4.62 16.65
N LEU A 37 5.52 -5.05 15.53
CA LEU A 37 6.95 -4.86 15.27
C LEU A 37 7.33 -3.39 15.10
N THR A 38 6.50 -2.57 14.45
CA THR A 38 6.84 -1.18 14.17
C THR A 38 6.38 -0.20 15.25
N LEU A 39 5.57 -0.65 16.23
CA LEU A 39 4.98 0.23 17.25
C LEU A 39 6.03 1.07 17.99
N GLY A 40 7.18 0.48 18.34
CA GLY A 40 8.26 1.21 19.00
C GLY A 40 8.81 2.35 18.15
N GLN A 41 9.06 2.08 16.86
CA GLN A 41 9.52 3.09 15.90
C GLN A 41 8.45 4.16 15.63
N GLU A 42 7.18 3.78 15.60
CA GLU A 42 6.06 4.72 15.39
C GLU A 42 5.98 5.73 16.55
N ILE A 43 6.06 5.28 17.80
CA ILE A 43 6.03 6.16 18.97
C ILE A 43 7.14 7.21 18.89
N GLU A 44 8.33 6.83 18.47
CA GLU A 44 9.47 7.74 18.39
C GLU A 44 9.42 8.67 17.18
N LEU A 45 9.15 8.14 15.98
CA LEU A 45 9.29 8.86 14.72
C LEU A 45 8.02 9.57 14.25
N ILE A 46 6.86 9.18 14.77
CA ILE A 46 5.56 9.70 14.34
C ILE A 46 4.91 10.49 15.47
N TRP A 47 4.74 9.87 16.64
CA TRP A 47 3.99 10.49 17.73
C TRP A 47 4.72 11.68 18.37
N ARG A 48 6.05 11.65 18.44
CA ARG A 48 6.87 12.77 18.97
C ARG A 48 7.09 13.91 17.96
N GLN A 49 6.73 13.72 16.69
CA GLN A 49 7.01 14.68 15.63
C GLN A 49 5.81 15.59 15.32
N ARG A 50 6.04 16.70 14.60
CA ARG A 50 4.96 17.61 14.19
C ARG A 50 4.02 16.90 13.20
N TRP A 51 2.72 17.07 13.42
CA TRP A 51 1.69 16.43 12.62
C TRP A 51 1.63 17.10 11.24
N SER A 52 1.80 16.29 10.19
CA SER A 52 1.62 16.69 8.80
C SER A 52 0.47 15.90 8.17
N LEU A 53 -0.07 16.37 7.04
CA LEU A 53 -1.11 15.66 6.29
C LEU A 53 -0.71 14.21 5.98
N MET A 54 0.55 13.98 5.58
CA MET A 54 1.11 12.64 5.37
C MET A 54 1.11 11.78 6.64
N THR A 55 1.27 12.40 7.80
CA THR A 55 1.22 11.70 9.10
C THR A 55 -0.20 11.25 9.41
N VAL A 56 -1.19 12.09 9.13
CA VAL A 56 -2.61 11.72 9.31
C VAL A 56 -3.01 10.60 8.35
N LEU A 57 -2.65 10.72 7.06
CA LEU A 57 -2.89 9.65 6.07
C LEU A 57 -2.25 8.32 6.48
N TYR A 58 -1.01 8.39 6.99
CA TYR A 58 -0.31 7.22 7.52
C TYR A 58 -1.12 6.57 8.67
N LEU A 59 -1.55 7.35 9.65
CA LEU A 59 -2.28 6.82 10.81
C LEU A 59 -3.61 6.22 10.38
N ILE A 60 -4.35 6.85 9.48
CA ILE A 60 -5.62 6.30 8.99
C ILE A 60 -5.40 4.92 8.36
N ILE A 61 -4.48 4.79 7.40
CA ILE A 61 -4.21 3.50 6.74
C ILE A 61 -3.70 2.46 7.74
N ARG A 62 -2.87 2.87 8.70
CA ARG A 62 -2.31 1.95 9.69
C ARG A 62 -3.37 1.38 10.62
N TYR A 63 -4.23 2.23 11.15
CA TYR A 63 -5.21 1.85 12.17
C TYR A 63 -6.52 1.30 11.58
N ILE A 64 -6.84 1.58 10.32
CA ILE A 64 -8.01 0.99 9.65
C ILE A 64 -7.75 -0.47 9.21
N GLY A 65 -6.48 -0.88 9.05
CA GLY A 65 -6.13 -2.24 8.63
C GLY A 65 -6.60 -3.32 9.61
N ILE A 66 -6.48 -3.06 10.91
CA ILE A 66 -6.91 -4.00 11.97
C ILE A 66 -8.42 -4.25 11.95
N PRO A 67 -9.30 -3.23 12.06
CA PRO A 67 -10.75 -3.44 11.97
C PRO A 67 -11.16 -3.97 10.59
N TYR A 68 -10.48 -3.58 9.51
CA TYR A 68 -10.73 -4.13 8.18
C TYR A 68 -10.53 -5.66 8.15
N SER A 69 -9.40 -6.16 8.65
CA SER A 69 -9.14 -7.61 8.72
C SER A 69 -10.17 -8.35 9.58
N VAL A 70 -10.61 -7.75 10.69
CA VAL A 70 -11.63 -8.34 11.57
C VAL A 70 -13.01 -8.36 10.90
N ILE A 71 -13.43 -7.28 10.25
CA ILE A 71 -14.71 -7.21 9.53
C ILE A 71 -14.73 -8.22 8.38
N TYR A 72 -13.62 -8.34 7.65
CA TYR A 72 -13.48 -9.29 6.56
C TYR A 72 -13.58 -10.75 7.06
N LEU A 73 -13.04 -11.04 8.25
CA LEU A 73 -13.14 -12.35 8.89
C LEU A 73 -14.55 -12.69 9.39
N LEU A 74 -15.26 -11.70 9.92
CA LEU A 74 -16.58 -11.91 10.50
C LEU A 74 -17.66 -12.21 9.45
N GLY A 75 -17.38 -11.97 8.16
CA GLY A 75 -18.25 -12.36 7.05
C GLY A 75 -19.66 -11.75 7.11
N THR A 76 -19.85 -10.71 7.93
CA THR A 76 -21.17 -10.12 8.19
C THR A 76 -21.68 -9.31 6.99
N ILE A 77 -23.01 -9.17 6.93
CA ILE A 77 -23.92 -8.53 5.95
C ILE A 77 -23.53 -7.08 5.52
N THR A 78 -22.42 -6.54 6.00
CA THR A 78 -21.91 -5.21 5.69
C THR A 78 -21.05 -5.18 4.41
N ASP A 79 -21.50 -5.81 3.32
CA ASP A 79 -20.82 -5.72 2.02
C ASP A 79 -20.74 -4.26 1.54
N TYR A 80 -21.78 -3.47 1.79
CA TYR A 80 -21.79 -2.01 1.60
C TYR A 80 -20.63 -1.30 2.33
N ALA A 81 -20.35 -1.71 3.58
CA ALA A 81 -19.28 -1.09 4.37
C ALA A 81 -17.90 -1.56 3.90
N LEU A 82 -17.77 -2.83 3.53
CA LEU A 82 -16.53 -3.40 2.97
C LEU A 82 -16.19 -2.75 1.63
N ASN A 83 -17.14 -2.66 0.70
CA ASN A 83 -16.96 -2.02 -0.59
C ASN A 83 -16.62 -0.52 -0.43
N GLY A 84 -17.38 0.21 0.41
CA GLY A 84 -17.07 1.60 0.74
C GLY A 84 -15.68 1.78 1.35
N THR A 85 -15.27 0.88 2.24
CA THR A 85 -13.93 0.91 2.86
C THR A 85 -12.84 0.61 1.84
N ASN A 86 -13.05 -0.33 0.92
CA ASN A 86 -12.12 -0.63 -0.17
C ASN A 86 -11.93 0.57 -1.10
N VAL A 87 -13.02 1.25 -1.50
CA VAL A 87 -12.95 2.48 -2.31
C VAL A 87 -12.19 3.58 -1.57
N ALA A 88 -12.44 3.77 -0.27
CA ALA A 88 -11.72 4.76 0.52
C ALA A 88 -10.23 4.42 0.63
N LEU A 89 -9.88 3.15 0.85
CA LEU A 89 -8.50 2.67 0.95
C LEU A 89 -7.73 2.84 -0.35
N THR A 90 -8.30 2.42 -1.47
CA THR A 90 -7.67 2.58 -2.80
C THR A 90 -7.48 4.07 -3.12
N ALA A 91 -8.46 4.91 -2.78
CA ALA A 91 -8.33 6.35 -2.94
C ALA A 91 -7.17 6.93 -2.11
N MET A 92 -7.05 6.55 -0.84
CA MET A 92 -5.96 7.00 0.04
C MET A 92 -4.58 6.52 -0.46
N LEU A 93 -4.46 5.26 -0.88
CA LEU A 93 -3.22 4.73 -1.45
C LEU A 93 -2.83 5.47 -2.73
N GLY A 94 -3.80 5.79 -3.58
CA GLY A 94 -3.59 6.62 -4.76
C GLY A 94 -3.07 8.02 -4.42
N VAL A 95 -3.64 8.68 -3.41
CA VAL A 95 -3.13 9.99 -2.93
C VAL A 95 -1.68 9.89 -2.45
N ILE A 96 -1.32 8.81 -1.73
CA ILE A 96 0.05 8.57 -1.29
C ILE A 96 0.99 8.36 -2.48
N MET A 97 0.56 7.60 -3.50
CA MET A 97 1.33 7.42 -4.73
C MET A 97 1.58 8.75 -5.44
N ILE A 98 0.55 9.60 -5.56
CA ILE A 98 0.67 10.93 -6.18
C ILE A 98 1.66 11.79 -5.39
N ALA A 99 1.56 11.83 -4.06
CA ALA A 99 2.46 12.64 -3.25
C ALA A 99 3.92 12.19 -3.34
N ARG A 100 4.16 10.88 -3.38
CA ARG A 100 5.51 10.31 -3.58
C ARG A 100 6.06 10.67 -4.97
N LEU A 101 5.24 10.54 -6.01
CA LEU A 101 5.65 10.88 -7.36
C LEU A 101 5.89 12.39 -7.51
N TYR A 102 5.05 13.22 -6.89
CA TYR A 102 5.21 14.67 -6.81
C TYR A 102 6.54 15.07 -6.15
N ALA A 103 6.89 14.42 -5.04
CA ALA A 103 8.18 14.62 -4.37
C ALA A 103 9.36 14.20 -5.27
N MET A 104 9.24 13.08 -5.98
CA MET A 104 10.28 12.62 -6.90
C MET A 104 10.47 13.51 -8.13
N TYR A 105 9.41 14.20 -8.56
CA TYR A 105 9.45 15.25 -9.59
C TYR A 105 9.81 16.64 -9.03
N GLN A 106 10.43 16.69 -7.84
CA GLN A 106 10.91 17.92 -7.20
C GLN A 106 9.82 19.00 -7.05
N GLY A 107 8.57 18.59 -6.83
CA GLY A 107 7.47 19.53 -6.60
C GLY A 107 6.88 20.16 -7.86
N SER A 108 7.09 19.58 -9.05
CA SER A 108 6.51 20.07 -10.31
C SER A 108 4.97 20.09 -10.30
N ARG A 109 4.38 21.30 -10.34
CA ARG A 109 2.93 21.50 -10.33
C ARG A 109 2.24 20.93 -11.57
N THR A 110 2.90 20.98 -12.73
CA THR A 110 2.36 20.44 -13.98
C THR A 110 2.16 18.93 -13.88
N MET A 111 3.14 18.22 -13.31
CA MET A 111 3.04 16.78 -13.09
C MET A 111 1.95 16.44 -12.06
N LEU A 112 1.84 17.24 -10.99
CA LEU A 112 0.78 17.05 -10.00
C LEU A 112 -0.62 17.17 -10.63
N ILE A 113 -0.84 18.21 -11.44
CA ILE A 113 -2.12 18.42 -12.12
C ILE A 113 -2.43 17.23 -13.05
N PHE A 114 -1.44 16.80 -13.85
CA PHE A 114 -1.59 15.63 -14.72
C PHE A 114 -2.00 14.37 -13.93
N LEU A 115 -1.29 14.07 -12.84
CA LEU A 115 -1.57 12.90 -12.01
C LEU A 115 -2.95 12.97 -11.33
N VAL A 116 -3.33 14.13 -10.80
CA VAL A 116 -4.63 14.32 -10.14
C VAL A 116 -5.77 14.16 -11.13
N ILE A 117 -5.66 14.72 -12.34
CA ILE A 117 -6.70 14.57 -13.37
C ILE A 117 -6.89 13.10 -13.74
N MET A 118 -5.80 12.39 -14.02
CA MET A 118 -5.84 10.97 -14.36
C MET A 118 -6.41 10.12 -13.22
N PHE A 119 -6.00 10.41 -11.99
CA PHE A 119 -6.48 9.71 -10.80
C PHE A 119 -7.98 9.91 -10.58
N LEU A 120 -8.47 11.14 -10.70
CA LEU A 120 -9.89 11.46 -10.57
C LEU A 120 -10.70 10.76 -11.65
N ALA A 121 -10.23 10.75 -12.91
CA ALA A 121 -10.90 10.06 -14.00
C ALA A 121 -11.05 8.55 -13.71
N VAL A 122 -10.00 7.90 -13.22
CA VAL A 122 -10.03 6.47 -12.83
C VAL A 122 -11.01 6.24 -11.67
N ASN A 123 -10.95 7.04 -10.60
CA ASN A 123 -11.84 6.85 -9.44
C ASN A 123 -13.31 7.12 -9.77
N ILE A 124 -13.61 8.11 -10.62
CA ILE A 124 -14.97 8.37 -11.07
C ILE A 124 -15.49 7.18 -11.87
N ALA A 125 -14.69 6.65 -12.81
CA ALA A 125 -15.06 5.46 -13.59
C ALA A 125 -15.31 4.25 -12.68
N CYS A 126 -14.41 3.97 -11.73
CA CYS A 126 -14.59 2.87 -10.77
C CYS A 126 -15.83 3.08 -9.89
N GLY A 127 -16.05 4.30 -9.37
CA GLY A 127 -17.22 4.61 -8.54
C GLY A 127 -18.55 4.42 -9.28
N VAL A 128 -18.61 4.76 -10.58
CA VAL A 128 -19.77 4.50 -11.42
C VAL A 128 -20.00 3.00 -11.60
N ILE A 129 -18.94 2.23 -11.86
CA ILE A 129 -19.04 0.76 -11.99
C ILE A 129 -19.54 0.13 -10.69
N SER A 130 -18.95 0.50 -9.54
CA SER A 130 -19.36 -0.04 -8.23
C SER A 130 -20.79 0.35 -7.87
N ALA A 131 -21.26 1.55 -8.26
CA ALA A 131 -22.65 1.95 -8.05
C ALA A 131 -23.63 1.12 -8.91
N ILE A 132 -23.22 0.73 -10.12
CA ILE A 132 -23.98 -0.20 -10.97
C ILE A 132 -24.02 -1.58 -10.31
N ASP A 133 -22.88 -2.13 -9.87
CA ASP A 133 -22.80 -3.42 -9.17
C ASP A 133 -23.77 -3.47 -7.98
N LEU A 134 -23.76 -2.43 -7.16
CA LEU A 134 -24.58 -2.33 -5.96
C LEU A 134 -26.09 -2.32 -6.24
N LYS A 135 -26.49 -1.79 -7.40
CA LYS A 135 -27.90 -1.74 -7.81
C LYS A 135 -28.44 -3.13 -8.17
N TYR A 136 -27.57 -4.03 -8.63
CA TYR A 136 -27.93 -5.38 -9.07
C TYR A 136 -27.67 -6.46 -8.01
N ALA A 137 -27.11 -6.09 -6.86
CA ALA A 137 -26.89 -6.98 -5.73
C ALA A 137 -28.21 -7.30 -5.02
N VAL A 138 -28.66 -8.57 -5.10
CA VAL A 138 -29.72 -9.10 -4.24
C VAL A 138 -29.07 -10.05 -3.24
N SER A 139 -29.18 -9.75 -1.95
CA SER A 139 -28.70 -10.64 -0.88
C SER A 139 -29.81 -11.57 -0.45
N GLU A 140 -29.52 -12.87 -0.45
CA GLU A 140 -30.38 -13.90 0.11
C GLU A 140 -29.61 -14.72 1.16
N GLU A 141 -30.23 -14.96 2.31
CA GLU A 141 -29.68 -15.88 3.30
C GLU A 141 -29.86 -17.32 2.82
N MET A 142 -28.76 -18.07 2.79
CA MET A 142 -28.73 -19.49 2.45
C MET A 142 -28.23 -20.30 3.65
N ILE A 143 -28.83 -21.46 3.89
CA ILE A 143 -28.40 -22.42 4.90
C ILE A 143 -27.96 -23.67 4.15
N LEU A 144 -26.65 -23.91 4.11
CA LEU A 144 -26.01 -25.01 3.40
C LEU A 144 -25.49 -26.03 4.41
N SER A 145 -26.11 -27.21 4.51
CA SER A 145 -25.72 -28.26 5.46
C SER A 145 -25.60 -27.72 6.91
N GLY A 146 -26.58 -26.91 7.33
CA GLY A 146 -26.60 -26.25 8.65
C GLY A 146 -25.66 -25.04 8.81
N ILE A 147 -24.88 -24.66 7.80
CA ILE A 147 -24.01 -23.47 7.81
C ILE A 147 -24.77 -22.29 7.22
N HIS A 148 -24.88 -21.20 7.97
CA HIS A 148 -25.43 -19.94 7.47
C HIS A 148 -24.42 -19.28 6.53
N VAL A 149 -24.80 -19.08 5.28
CA VAL A 149 -24.02 -18.42 4.24
C VAL A 149 -24.86 -17.31 3.63
N CYS A 150 -24.27 -16.14 3.42
CA CYS A 150 -24.92 -15.09 2.64
C CYS A 150 -24.66 -15.37 1.16
N GLY A 151 -25.71 -15.71 0.41
CA GLY A 151 -25.64 -15.91 -1.02
C GLY A 151 -26.09 -14.64 -1.72
N TYR A 152 -25.24 -14.08 -2.56
CA TYR A 152 -25.61 -12.94 -3.38
C TYR A 152 -26.06 -13.45 -4.76
N GLY A 153 -27.32 -13.24 -5.10
CA GLY A 153 -27.84 -13.50 -6.44
C GLY A 153 -27.78 -12.20 -7.23
N TYR A 154 -26.85 -12.07 -8.17
CA TYR A 154 -26.85 -10.91 -9.06
C TYR A 154 -27.46 -11.25 -10.41
N GLY A 155 -28.32 -10.37 -10.91
CA GLY A 155 -28.93 -10.48 -12.22
C GLY A 155 -28.05 -9.96 -13.37
N GLY A 156 -26.73 -10.22 -13.39
CA GLY A 156 -25.81 -9.64 -14.38
C GLY A 156 -24.38 -10.22 -14.44
N ASN A 157 -23.52 -9.63 -15.28
CA ASN A 157 -22.12 -10.03 -15.49
C ASN A 157 -21.15 -9.43 -14.44
N GLU A 158 -21.30 -9.77 -13.16
CA GLU A 158 -20.45 -9.26 -12.06
C GLU A 158 -18.95 -9.40 -12.34
N GLN A 159 -18.53 -10.57 -12.85
CA GLN A 159 -17.13 -10.86 -13.12
C GLN A 159 -16.52 -9.86 -14.10
N LEU A 160 -17.32 -9.34 -15.04
CA LEU A 160 -16.88 -8.39 -16.05
C LEU A 160 -16.70 -6.99 -15.43
N LEU A 161 -17.65 -6.54 -14.60
CA LEU A 161 -17.59 -5.25 -13.92
C LEU A 161 -16.42 -5.21 -12.91
N PHE A 162 -16.25 -6.28 -12.14
CA PHE A 162 -15.09 -6.44 -11.25
C PHE A 162 -13.77 -6.42 -12.03
N SER A 163 -13.71 -7.13 -13.16
CA SER A 163 -12.51 -7.11 -14.03
C SER A 163 -12.19 -5.73 -14.59
N MET A 164 -13.21 -4.96 -15.00
CA MET A 164 -13.03 -3.59 -15.47
C MET A 164 -12.39 -2.69 -14.40
N VAL A 165 -12.85 -2.79 -13.15
CA VAL A 165 -12.31 -2.02 -12.02
C VAL A 165 -10.83 -2.34 -11.78
N TRP A 166 -10.46 -3.63 -11.75
CA TRP A 166 -9.07 -4.05 -11.58
C TRP A 166 -8.17 -3.62 -12.75
N ILE A 167 -8.67 -3.68 -13.99
CA ILE A 167 -7.95 -3.18 -15.17
C ILE A 167 -7.66 -1.68 -15.01
N LEU A 168 -8.65 -0.88 -14.63
CA LEU A 168 -8.49 0.56 -14.47
C LEU A 168 -7.44 0.91 -13.38
N TYR A 169 -7.48 0.22 -12.25
CA TYR A 169 -6.46 0.40 -11.20
C TYR A 169 -5.07 -0.02 -11.67
N THR A 170 -4.97 -1.14 -12.39
CA THR A 170 -3.68 -1.61 -12.93
C THR A 170 -3.11 -0.62 -13.94
N VAL A 171 -3.95 -0.04 -14.81
CA VAL A 171 -3.53 1.02 -15.74
C VAL A 171 -2.97 2.21 -14.98
N TRP A 172 -3.65 2.66 -13.93
CA TRP A 172 -3.17 3.73 -13.06
C TRP A 172 -1.81 3.41 -12.42
N GLU A 173 -1.65 2.21 -11.88
CA GLU A 173 -0.40 1.78 -11.23
C GLU A 173 0.76 1.64 -12.22
N VAL A 174 0.50 1.09 -13.41
CA VAL A 174 1.49 0.99 -14.49
C VAL A 174 1.92 2.38 -14.94
N LEU A 175 0.99 3.33 -15.05
CA LEU A 175 1.30 4.71 -15.41
C LEU A 175 2.19 5.36 -14.33
N ALA A 176 1.86 5.19 -13.06
CA ALA A 176 2.68 5.66 -11.93
C ALA A 176 4.08 5.03 -11.93
N LEU A 177 4.18 3.72 -12.17
CA LEU A 177 5.46 3.01 -12.29
C LEU A 177 6.28 3.55 -13.46
N CYS A 178 5.69 3.71 -14.64
CA CYS A 178 6.37 4.28 -15.82
C CYS A 178 6.91 5.68 -15.55
N CYS A 179 6.10 6.56 -14.95
CA CYS A 179 6.55 7.90 -14.52
C CYS A 179 7.71 7.79 -13.51
N SER A 180 7.62 6.85 -12.57
CA SER A 180 8.65 6.66 -11.55
C SER A 180 9.99 6.20 -12.14
N VAL A 181 9.95 5.25 -13.07
CA VAL A 181 11.13 4.74 -13.77
C VAL A 181 11.71 5.81 -14.68
N TYR A 182 10.88 6.59 -15.36
CA TYR A 182 11.34 7.69 -16.21
C TYR A 182 12.19 8.69 -15.45
N ILE A 183 11.70 9.21 -14.31
CA ILE A 183 12.45 10.20 -13.53
C ILE A 183 13.68 9.58 -12.86
N ALA A 184 13.59 8.33 -12.41
CA ALA A 184 14.75 7.60 -11.89
C ALA A 184 15.86 7.50 -12.94
N VAL A 185 15.52 7.05 -14.16
CA VAL A 185 16.48 6.93 -15.28
C VAL A 185 17.02 8.29 -15.70
N LYS A 186 16.17 9.32 -15.78
CA LYS A 186 16.59 10.69 -16.10
C LYS A 186 17.63 11.18 -15.09
N HIS A 187 17.32 11.07 -13.80
CA HIS A 187 18.22 11.50 -12.72
C HIS A 187 19.54 10.71 -12.74
N PHE A 188 19.50 9.38 -12.93
CA PHE A 188 20.73 8.58 -13.04
C PHE A 188 21.59 8.97 -14.25
N ARG A 189 20.96 9.30 -15.39
CA ARG A 189 21.69 9.76 -16.58
C ARG A 189 22.34 11.12 -16.36
N GLU A 190 21.65 12.04 -15.69
CA GLU A 190 22.17 13.38 -15.37
C GLU A 190 23.31 13.30 -14.36
N VAL A 191 23.14 12.54 -13.27
CA VAL A 191 24.21 12.32 -12.28
C VAL A 191 25.43 11.65 -12.92
N ARG A 192 25.24 10.65 -13.79
CA ARG A 192 26.36 9.99 -14.49
C ARG A 192 27.10 10.93 -15.46
N ARG A 193 26.42 11.92 -16.04
CA ARG A 193 27.03 12.92 -16.92
C ARG A 193 27.83 13.98 -16.15
N LEU A 194 27.36 14.36 -14.95
CA LEU A 194 28.02 15.36 -14.12
C LEU A 194 29.08 14.79 -13.16
N SER A 195 29.06 13.49 -12.87
CA SER A 195 29.90 12.89 -11.81
C SER A 195 30.91 11.86 -12.32
N PRO A 196 32.07 12.31 -12.81
CA PRO A 196 33.33 11.58 -12.61
C PRO A 196 34.06 12.01 -11.32
N SER A 197 33.73 13.17 -10.72
CA SER A 197 34.62 13.85 -9.76
C SER A 197 34.05 14.10 -8.36
N THR A 198 32.82 13.70 -8.03
CA THR A 198 32.26 13.95 -6.69
C THR A 198 31.48 12.74 -6.18
N GLY A 199 32.23 11.82 -5.56
CA GLY A 199 31.68 10.78 -4.69
C GLY A 199 31.22 11.42 -3.38
N SER A 200 29.98 11.92 -3.36
CA SER A 200 29.33 12.37 -2.14
C SER A 200 28.30 11.33 -1.72
N THR A 201 28.39 10.90 -0.47
CA THR A 201 27.43 10.05 0.26
C THR A 201 25.96 10.47 0.07
N ILE A 202 25.70 11.75 -0.20
CA ILE A 202 24.37 12.30 -0.50
C ILE A 202 23.79 11.71 -1.79
N GLY A 203 24.59 11.51 -2.84
CA GLY A 203 24.14 10.94 -4.10
C GLY A 203 23.68 9.48 -3.98
N ASP A 204 24.35 8.72 -3.11
CA ASP A 204 24.01 7.32 -2.84
C ASP A 204 22.72 7.20 -2.01
N CYS A 205 22.47 8.12 -1.08
CA CYS A 205 21.20 8.21 -0.36
C CYS A 205 20.02 8.47 -1.32
N PHE A 206 20.11 9.50 -2.16
CA PHE A 206 19.06 9.79 -3.14
C PHE A 206 18.83 8.63 -4.11
N ARG A 207 19.89 7.90 -4.48
CA ARG A 207 19.80 6.66 -5.26
C ARG A 207 18.99 5.57 -4.54
N VAL A 208 19.29 5.28 -3.27
CA VAL A 208 18.58 4.27 -2.48
C VAL A 208 17.11 4.66 -2.27
N LEU A 209 16.84 5.95 -2.02
CA LEU A 209 15.49 6.47 -1.87
C LEU A 209 14.66 6.29 -3.14
N ILE A 210 15.17 6.74 -4.30
CA ILE A 210 14.51 6.57 -5.59
C ILE A 210 14.27 5.09 -5.91
N GLN A 211 15.27 4.25 -5.66
CA GLN A 211 15.14 2.80 -5.87
C GLN A 211 14.04 2.20 -4.98
N SER A 212 13.95 2.61 -3.72
CA SER A 212 12.90 2.16 -2.80
C SER A 212 11.50 2.59 -3.25
N HIS A 213 11.37 3.81 -3.80
CA HIS A 213 10.12 4.27 -4.40
C HIS A 213 9.74 3.47 -5.65
N VAL A 214 10.68 3.18 -6.56
CA VAL A 214 10.42 2.37 -7.76
C VAL A 214 10.02 0.94 -7.38
N LEU A 215 10.70 0.33 -6.41
CA LEU A 215 10.35 -1.01 -5.91
C LEU A 215 8.94 -1.04 -5.29
N TYR A 216 8.55 0.02 -4.58
CA TYR A 216 7.19 0.17 -4.08
C TYR A 216 6.17 0.16 -5.24
N PHE A 217 6.35 1.00 -6.27
CA PHE A 217 5.44 1.02 -7.42
C PHE A 217 5.43 -0.31 -8.18
N ALA A 218 6.59 -0.96 -8.32
CA ALA A 218 6.70 -2.26 -8.97
C ALA A 218 5.97 -3.36 -8.20
N SER A 219 6.01 -3.33 -6.86
CA SER A 219 5.26 -4.27 -6.02
C SER A 219 3.75 -4.13 -6.20
N PHE A 220 3.23 -2.90 -6.30
CA PHE A 220 1.81 -2.63 -6.56
C PHE A 220 1.38 -3.23 -7.91
N VAL A 221 2.12 -2.91 -8.99
CA VAL A 221 1.83 -3.45 -10.33
C VAL A 221 1.91 -4.97 -10.34
N GLY A 222 2.89 -5.57 -9.66
CA GLY A 222 3.05 -7.02 -9.58
C GLY A 222 1.84 -7.72 -8.96
N VAL A 223 1.34 -7.21 -7.83
CA VAL A 223 0.16 -7.76 -7.16
C VAL A 223 -1.10 -7.55 -8.01
N SER A 224 -1.27 -6.38 -8.62
CA SER A 224 -2.41 -6.12 -9.50
C SER A 224 -2.40 -7.01 -10.75
N CYS A 225 -1.24 -7.27 -11.35
CA CYS A 225 -1.12 -8.22 -12.44
C CYS A 225 -1.46 -9.66 -12.02
N LEU A 226 -1.03 -10.09 -10.82
CA LEU A 226 -1.43 -11.39 -10.27
C LEU A 226 -2.94 -11.48 -10.04
N GLN A 227 -3.55 -10.38 -9.59
CA GLN A 227 -5.00 -10.27 -9.45
C GLN A 227 -5.72 -10.40 -10.79
N LEU A 228 -5.25 -9.72 -11.85
CA LEU A 228 -5.82 -9.89 -13.18
C LEU A 228 -5.67 -11.33 -13.70
N ALA A 229 -4.54 -11.98 -13.45
CA ALA A 229 -4.35 -13.38 -13.84
C ALA A 229 -5.37 -14.29 -13.13
N ASN A 230 -5.61 -14.04 -11.84
CA ASN A 230 -6.60 -14.77 -11.05
C ASN A 230 -8.04 -14.53 -11.53
N LEU A 231 -8.35 -13.46 -12.26
CA LEU A 231 -9.68 -13.20 -12.84
C LEU A 231 -10.00 -14.03 -14.09
N SER A 232 -9.04 -14.81 -14.59
CA SER A 232 -9.28 -15.70 -15.73
C SER A 232 -10.35 -16.76 -15.39
N PRO A 233 -11.31 -17.02 -16.29
CA PRO A 233 -12.39 -18.01 -16.05
C PRO A 233 -11.85 -19.41 -15.76
N GLU A 234 -10.70 -19.76 -16.33
CA GLU A 234 -10.04 -21.05 -16.11
C GLU A 234 -9.54 -21.21 -14.68
N ILE A 235 -8.98 -20.15 -14.08
CA ILE A 235 -8.47 -20.19 -12.69
C ILE A 235 -9.63 -20.07 -11.71
N LEU A 236 -10.58 -19.16 -11.95
CA LEU A 236 -11.73 -18.93 -11.05
C LEU A 236 -12.60 -20.17 -10.88
N ASN A 237 -12.87 -20.91 -11.97
CA ASN A 237 -13.71 -22.11 -11.93
C ASN A 237 -12.92 -23.38 -11.58
N SER A 238 -11.61 -23.28 -11.39
CA SER A 238 -10.81 -24.44 -11.05
C SER A 238 -10.88 -24.78 -9.57
N VAL A 239 -11.22 -26.03 -9.27
CA VAL A 239 -11.15 -26.60 -7.91
C VAL A 239 -9.74 -27.14 -7.62
N SER A 240 -8.74 -26.75 -8.42
CA SER A 240 -7.36 -27.18 -8.23
C SER A 240 -6.78 -26.57 -6.97
N ILE A 241 -6.07 -27.39 -6.19
CA ILE A 241 -5.33 -26.95 -5.00
C ILE A 241 -4.39 -25.78 -5.36
N GLY A 242 -3.79 -25.80 -6.56
CA GLY A 242 -2.90 -24.74 -7.03
C GLY A 242 -3.61 -23.38 -7.17
N ALA A 243 -4.85 -23.35 -7.66
CA ALA A 243 -5.62 -22.12 -7.81
C ALA A 243 -6.09 -21.57 -6.46
N GLN A 244 -6.52 -22.46 -5.55
CA GLN A 244 -6.88 -22.07 -4.20
C GLN A 244 -5.67 -21.48 -3.45
N LEU A 245 -4.49 -22.10 -3.56
CA LEU A 245 -3.25 -21.56 -2.99
C LEU A 245 -2.89 -20.20 -3.58
N LEU A 246 -3.03 -20.02 -4.90
CA LEU A 246 -2.77 -18.74 -5.56
C LEU A 246 -3.70 -17.65 -5.02
N GLN A 247 -5.00 -17.92 -4.89
CA GLN A 247 -5.99 -17.00 -4.30
C GLN A 247 -5.65 -16.66 -2.86
N GLY A 248 -5.27 -17.65 -2.05
CA GLY A 248 -4.89 -17.44 -0.65
C GLY A 248 -3.64 -16.56 -0.49
N VAL A 249 -2.59 -16.83 -1.29
CA VAL A 249 -1.37 -16.01 -1.30
C VAL A 249 -1.68 -14.57 -1.73
N LEU A 250 -2.55 -14.41 -2.73
CA LEU A 250 -2.96 -13.11 -3.24
C LEU A 250 -3.68 -12.26 -2.17
N GLN A 251 -4.50 -12.88 -1.31
CA GLN A 251 -5.11 -12.19 -0.16
C GLN A 251 -4.06 -11.60 0.79
N ILE A 252 -3.02 -12.38 1.10
CA ILE A 252 -1.91 -11.88 1.94
C ILE A 252 -1.19 -10.74 1.23
N LEU A 253 -0.88 -10.89 -0.07
CA LEU A 253 -0.18 -9.86 -0.83
C LEU A 253 -0.96 -8.55 -0.89
N LEU A 254 -2.27 -8.61 -1.11
CA LEU A 254 -3.16 -7.44 -1.10
C LEU A 254 -3.16 -6.75 0.27
N ALA A 255 -3.29 -7.52 1.36
CA ALA A 255 -3.23 -6.97 2.72
C ALA A 255 -1.87 -6.30 3.02
N VAL A 256 -0.77 -6.92 2.59
CA VAL A 256 0.59 -6.35 2.73
C VAL A 256 0.74 -5.07 1.90
N GLN A 257 0.23 -5.04 0.68
CA GLN A 257 0.23 -3.87 -0.19
C GLN A 257 -0.53 -2.70 0.43
N MET A 258 -1.73 -2.97 0.96
CA MET A 258 -2.59 -1.94 1.53
C MET A 258 -2.07 -1.40 2.88
N PHE A 259 -1.62 -2.27 3.78
CA PHE A 259 -1.43 -1.90 5.19
C PHE A 259 0.02 -1.96 5.70
N VAL A 260 0.94 -2.57 4.94
CA VAL A 260 2.34 -2.80 5.41
C VAL A 260 3.35 -2.02 4.58
N LEU A 261 3.31 -2.13 3.25
CA LEU A 261 4.31 -1.57 2.34
C LEU A 261 4.45 -0.03 2.46
N GLY A 262 3.31 0.68 2.41
CA GLY A 262 3.28 2.13 2.52
C GLY A 262 3.84 2.63 3.87
N PRO A 263 3.32 2.13 5.00
CA PRO A 263 3.82 2.48 6.33
C PRO A 263 5.31 2.19 6.55
N ARG A 264 5.79 0.99 6.21
CA ARG A 264 7.21 0.62 6.37
C ARG A 264 8.14 1.54 5.61
N LEU A 265 7.77 1.92 4.39
CA LEU A 265 8.57 2.81 3.58
C LEU A 265 8.57 4.26 4.10
N ILE A 266 7.51 4.71 4.78
CA ILE A 266 7.51 6.02 5.45
C ILE A 266 8.41 5.98 6.68
N LEU A 267 8.31 4.92 7.48
CA LEU A 267 9.13 4.74 8.68
C LEU A 267 10.62 4.67 8.32
N SER A 268 11.00 3.89 7.31
CA SER A 268 12.41 3.77 6.90
C SER A 268 13.02 5.09 6.45
N VAL A 269 12.25 5.92 5.73
CA VAL A 269 12.69 7.26 5.31
C VAL A 269 12.83 8.20 6.51
N ARG A 270 11.89 8.17 7.46
CA ARG A 270 11.97 8.99 8.69
C ARG A 270 13.12 8.57 9.59
N GLU A 271 13.30 7.26 9.78
CA GLU A 271 14.40 6.70 10.57
C GLU A 271 15.75 7.12 9.98
N TYR A 272 15.89 7.01 8.66
CA TYR A 272 17.10 7.45 7.97
C TYR A 272 17.36 8.95 8.17
N ASN A 273 16.34 9.80 8.00
CA ASN A 273 16.48 11.23 8.21
C ASN A 273 16.83 11.57 9.67
N ALA A 274 16.26 10.85 10.64
CA ALA A 274 16.60 11.05 12.06
C ALA A 274 18.07 10.70 12.35
N LYS A 275 18.60 9.60 11.78
CA LYS A 275 20.02 9.23 11.89
C LYS A 275 20.92 10.29 11.26
N LEU A 276 20.57 10.78 10.08
CA LEU A 276 21.37 11.79 9.38
C LEU A 276 21.45 13.13 10.14
N VAL A 277 20.36 13.54 10.81
CA VAL A 277 20.38 14.71 11.70
C VAL A 277 21.24 14.45 12.93
N ALA A 278 21.12 13.29 13.57
CA ALA A 278 21.92 12.94 14.74
C ALA A 278 23.42 12.89 14.44
N ASP A 279 23.82 12.36 13.28
CA ASP A 279 25.22 12.31 12.84
C ASP A 279 25.76 13.72 12.58
N SER A 280 24.97 14.59 11.94
CA SER A 280 25.32 16.00 11.72
C SER A 280 25.49 16.78 13.03
N ASP A 281 24.62 16.55 14.02
CA ASP A 281 24.71 17.19 15.33
C ASP A 281 25.94 16.69 16.11
N ALA A 282 26.28 15.39 16.00
CA ALA A 282 27.48 14.81 16.59
C ALA A 282 28.77 15.37 15.97
N GLU A 283 28.81 15.51 14.64
CA GLU A 283 29.94 16.11 13.93
C GLU A 283 30.10 17.59 14.28
N THR A 284 29.00 18.35 14.35
CA THR A 284 29.01 19.75 14.78
C THR A 284 29.49 19.90 16.22
N SER A 285 29.05 19.00 17.12
CA SER A 285 29.52 18.93 18.50
C SER A 285 31.02 18.65 18.59
N MET A 286 31.53 17.65 17.87
CA MET A 286 32.97 17.36 17.82
C MET A 286 33.80 18.55 17.30
N ASN A 287 33.34 19.21 16.25
CA ASN A 287 34.03 20.38 15.68
C ASN A 287 34.05 21.57 16.66
N SER A 288 33.00 21.73 17.48
CA SER A 288 32.94 22.77 18.51
C SER A 288 33.92 22.53 19.67
N ILE A 289 34.14 21.25 20.04
CA ILE A 289 35.08 20.85 21.09
C ILE A 289 36.53 21.08 20.62
N VAL A 290 36.86 20.73 19.38
CA VAL A 290 38.21 20.92 18.82
C VAL A 290 38.56 22.41 18.67
N PHE A 291 37.60 23.27 18.32
CA PHE A 291 37.84 24.72 18.24
C PHE A 291 38.10 25.36 19.60
N GLN A 292 37.56 24.79 20.68
CA GLN A 292 37.75 25.29 22.04
C GLN A 292 39.12 24.90 22.62
N GLU A 293 39.74 23.82 22.12
CA GLU A 293 41.06 23.34 22.54
C GLU A 293 42.24 24.09 21.89
N HIS A 294 42.00 24.89 20.84
CA HIS A 294 43.04 25.69 20.16
C HIS A 294 43.07 27.19 20.50
N VAL A 295 42.23 27.67 21.41
CA VAL A 295 42.38 29.01 21.98
C VAL A 295 43.36 28.94 23.17
N HIS A 296 44.63 28.67 22.89
CA HIS A 296 45.67 28.81 23.90
C HIS A 296 45.98 30.29 24.12
N VAL A 297 45.65 30.73 25.32
CA VAL A 297 45.91 32.03 25.95
C VAL A 297 47.34 32.51 25.68
N SER A 298 47.50 33.57 24.88
CA SER A 298 48.72 34.37 24.88
C SER A 298 48.72 35.24 26.14
N THR A 299 49.43 34.80 27.16
CA THR A 299 49.76 35.64 28.32
C THR A 299 50.86 36.61 27.90
N SER A 300 50.43 37.79 27.43
CA SER A 300 51.26 38.97 27.31
C SER A 300 51.60 39.48 28.72
N SER A 301 52.77 39.10 29.24
CA SER A 301 53.40 39.79 30.38
C SER A 301 54.46 40.75 29.87
N THR A 302 54.12 42.04 29.82
CA THR A 302 55.10 43.13 29.77
C THR A 302 55.00 43.97 31.04
N VAL A 303 56.21 44.29 31.52
CA VAL A 303 56.61 45.18 32.63
C VAL A 303 56.76 44.51 34.00
#